data_AF-A0ABD3A3I7-F1
#
_entry.id   AF-A0ABD3A3I7-F1
#
_cell.length_a   1.000
_cell.length_b   1.000
_cell.length_c   1.000
_cell.angle_alpha   90.00
_cell.angle_beta   90.00
_cell.angle_gamma   90.00
#
_symmetry.space_group_name_H-M   'P 1'
#
loop_
_entity.id
_entity.type
_entity.pdbx_description
1 polymer ?
#
loop_
_entity_poly.entity_id
_entity_poly.type
_entity_poly.pdbx_seq_one_letter_code
_entity_poly.pdbx_strand_id
1 'polypeptide(L)'
;MAAKISESLFSLSSLLMASLFAISASFQFNDPDWFFWFPLYICGCIVNLVNGLSKFPMMRLRTLAKFSLWLGVFLFIKVAVEGALKGMVAGFWSLDMRERIVREKLGSGLVIGSMFLHLQKKPSSRHQPNGQETEVAKLTKYGMPTLAVIRYGLSILFYLCHQKEMKF
;
A
#
# COMPACT_ATOMS: atom_id res chain seq x y z
N MET A 1 8.21 26.97 3.09
CA MET A 1 9.21 26.02 2.55
C MET A 1 8.92 24.57 2.97
N ALA A 2 8.80 24.28 4.27
CA ALA A 2 8.55 22.92 4.78
C ALA A 2 7.27 22.25 4.25
N ALA A 3 6.17 22.99 4.06
CA ALA A 3 4.90 22.45 3.53
C ALA A 3 5.03 21.99 2.06
N LYS A 4 5.73 22.76 1.22
CA LYS A 4 5.96 22.44 -0.20
C LYS A 4 6.83 21.19 -0.36
N ILE A 5 7.82 21.01 0.51
CA ILE A 5 8.67 19.81 0.55
C ILE A 5 7.83 18.59 0.94
N SER A 6 6.97 18.69 1.96
CA SER A 6 6.12 17.56 2.35
C SER A 6 5.12 17.14 1.28
N GLU A 7 4.54 18.09 0.53
CA GLU A 7 3.64 17.76 -0.57
C GLU A 7 4.37 17.08 -1.73
N SER A 8 5.58 17.55 -2.05
CA SER A 8 6.43 16.94 -3.08
C SER A 8 6.86 15.52 -2.69
N LEU A 9 7.25 15.30 -1.44
CA LEU A 9 7.59 13.98 -0.92
C LEU A 9 6.39 13.03 -0.95
N PHE A 10 5.22 13.48 -0.50
CA PHE A 10 4.00 12.68 -0.57
C PHE A 10 3.65 12.30 -2.00
N SER A 11 3.75 13.25 -2.94
CA SER A 11 3.49 13.00 -4.37
C SER A 11 4.46 11.97 -4.96
N LEU A 12 5.77 12.12 -4.69
CA LEU A 12 6.78 11.17 -5.14
C LEU A 12 6.56 9.78 -4.53
N SER A 13 6.30 9.70 -3.23
CA SER A 13 6.01 8.43 -2.56
C SER A 13 4.73 7.79 -3.07
N SER A 14 3.70 8.58 -3.37
CA SER A 14 2.48 8.11 -4.03
C SER A 14 2.80 7.52 -5.41
N LEU A 15 3.62 8.17 -6.23
CA LEU A 15 4.05 7.63 -7.53
C LEU A 15 4.85 6.33 -7.40
N LEU A 16 5.74 6.26 -6.41
CA LEU A 16 6.49 5.04 -6.09
C LEU A 16 5.56 3.89 -5.63
N MET A 17 4.54 4.19 -4.83
CA MET A 17 3.51 3.21 -4.47
C MET A 17 2.69 2.77 -5.69
N ALA A 18 2.38 3.69 -6.61
CA ALA A 18 1.68 3.35 -7.85
C ALA A 18 2.48 2.36 -8.71
N SER A 19 3.78 2.59 -8.89
CA SER A 19 4.64 1.68 -9.67
C SER A 19 4.77 0.32 -8.99
N LEU A 20 4.90 0.25 -7.65
CA LEU A 20 4.86 -1.01 -6.91
C LEU A 20 3.56 -1.79 -7.13
N PHE A 21 2.42 -1.10 -7.11
CA PHE A 21 1.13 -1.75 -7.34
C PHE A 21 0.94 -2.18 -8.78
N ALA A 22 1.42 -1.41 -9.77
CA ALA A 22 1.43 -1.82 -11.16
C ALA A 22 2.27 -3.10 -11.36
N ILE A 23 3.48 -3.15 -10.81
CA ILE A 23 4.36 -4.32 -10.86
C ILE A 23 3.69 -5.52 -10.16
N SER A 24 3.09 -5.30 -8.99
CA SER A 24 2.40 -6.36 -8.24
C SER A 24 1.20 -6.91 -9.03
N ALA A 25 0.44 -6.05 -9.71
CA ALA A 25 -0.67 -6.46 -10.57
C ALA A 25 -0.18 -7.32 -11.75
N SER A 26 0.95 -6.97 -12.37
CA SER A 26 1.54 -7.74 -13.48
C SER A 26 1.93 -9.15 -13.05
N PHE A 27 2.52 -9.31 -11.87
CA PHE A 27 2.90 -10.64 -11.37
C PHE A 27 1.71 -11.49 -10.94
N GLN A 28 0.57 -10.86 -10.67
CA GLN A 28 -0.59 -11.53 -10.12
C GLN A 28 -1.26 -12.50 -11.10
N PHE A 29 -1.08 -12.31 -12.41
CA PHE A 29 -1.62 -13.21 -13.44
C PHE A 29 -1.07 -14.63 -13.37
N ASN A 30 0.03 -14.85 -12.65
CA ASN A 30 0.60 -16.18 -12.45
C ASN A 30 -0.01 -16.93 -11.26
N ASP A 31 -0.88 -16.28 -10.47
CA ASP A 31 -1.51 -16.89 -9.30
C ASP A 31 -2.94 -17.39 -9.60
N PRO A 32 -3.39 -18.47 -8.95
CA PRO A 32 -4.72 -19.04 -9.18
C PRO A 32 -5.87 -18.10 -8.77
N ASP A 33 -5.64 -17.19 -7.81
CA ASP A 33 -6.66 -16.27 -7.30
C ASP A 33 -6.53 -14.86 -7.90
N TRP A 34 -5.93 -14.73 -9.08
CA TRP A 34 -5.58 -13.44 -9.69
C TRP A 34 -6.77 -12.47 -9.80
N PHE A 35 -7.99 -13.00 -9.96
CA PHE A 35 -9.21 -12.21 -10.15
C PHE A 35 -9.52 -11.26 -8.98
N PHE A 36 -9.15 -11.58 -7.74
CA PHE A 36 -9.38 -10.69 -6.61
C PHE A 36 -8.24 -9.70 -6.38
N TRP A 37 -7.01 -10.19 -6.57
CA TRP A 37 -5.80 -9.44 -6.31
C TRP A 37 -5.50 -8.39 -7.40
N PHE A 38 -5.78 -8.72 -8.65
CA PHE A 38 -5.55 -7.81 -9.78
C PHE A 38 -6.40 -6.52 -9.65
N PRO A 39 -7.73 -6.57 -9.45
CA PRO A 39 -8.52 -5.37 -9.20
C PRO A 39 -8.06 -4.57 -7.98
N LEU A 40 -7.62 -5.25 -6.91
CA LEU A 40 -7.09 -4.58 -5.72
C LEU A 40 -5.87 -3.71 -6.06
N TYR A 41 -4.87 -4.30 -6.71
CA TYR A 41 -3.63 -3.60 -7.05
C TYR A 41 -3.85 -2.54 -8.13
N ILE A 42 -4.68 -2.80 -9.14
CA ILE A 42 -4.99 -1.79 -10.17
C ILE A 42 -5.73 -0.60 -9.58
N CYS A 43 -6.73 -0.80 -8.72
CA CYS A 43 -7.41 0.31 -8.06
C CYS A 43 -6.44 1.11 -7.17
N GLY A 44 -5.58 0.42 -6.41
CA GLY A 44 -4.55 1.05 -5.60
C GLY A 44 -3.56 1.86 -6.45
N CYS A 45 -3.15 1.33 -7.61
CA CYS A 45 -2.29 2.00 -8.58
C CYS A 45 -2.94 3.27 -9.11
N ILE A 46 -4.19 3.20 -9.59
CA ILE A 46 -4.94 4.36 -10.10
C ILE A 46 -5.04 5.44 -9.04
N VAL A 47 -5.41 5.10 -7.81
CA VAL A 47 -5.55 6.10 -6.73
C VAL A 47 -4.23 6.80 -6.45
N ASN A 48 -3.12 6.06 -6.38
CA ASN A 48 -1.80 6.60 -6.11
C ASN A 48 -1.20 7.39 -7.28
N LEU A 49 -1.49 7.01 -8.52
CA LEU A 49 -1.08 7.73 -9.71
C LEU A 49 -1.84 9.04 -9.83
N VAL A 50 -3.17 8.97 -9.71
CA VAL A 50 -4.08 10.09 -9.99
C VAL A 50 -4.04 11.16 -8.91
N ASN A 51 -3.73 10.83 -7.64
CA ASN A 51 -3.53 11.87 -6.62
C ASN A 51 -2.36 12.82 -6.93
N GLY A 52 -1.42 12.44 -7.82
CA GLY A 52 -0.39 13.35 -8.36
C GLY A 52 -0.84 14.18 -9.57
N LEU A 53 -1.94 13.80 -10.23
CA LEU A 53 -2.47 14.46 -11.43
C LEU A 53 -3.79 15.18 -11.12
N SER A 54 -3.75 16.51 -11.06
CA SER A 54 -4.86 17.40 -10.65
C SER A 54 -6.14 17.37 -11.48
N LYS A 55 -6.27 16.46 -12.46
CA LYS A 55 -7.33 16.48 -13.50
C LYS A 55 -8.52 15.56 -13.23
N PHE A 56 -8.48 14.72 -12.19
CA PHE A 56 -9.51 13.70 -11.96
C PHE A 56 -10.55 14.12 -10.91
N PRO A 57 -11.84 13.79 -11.11
CA PRO A 57 -12.88 14.12 -10.14
C PRO A 57 -12.61 13.46 -8.78
N MET A 58 -12.29 14.29 -7.78
CA MET A 58 -11.94 13.88 -6.41
C MET A 58 -12.96 12.91 -5.79
N MET A 59 -14.24 13.08 -6.11
CA MET A 59 -15.32 12.23 -5.60
C MET A 59 -15.21 10.79 -6.11
N ARG A 60 -14.88 10.58 -7.40
CA ARG A 60 -14.68 9.24 -7.97
C ARG A 60 -13.43 8.59 -7.40
N LEU A 61 -12.35 9.35 -7.25
CA LEU A 61 -11.10 8.87 -6.66
C LEU A 61 -11.33 8.39 -5.22
N ARG A 62 -12.10 9.14 -4.43
CA ARG A 62 -12.45 8.78 -3.06
C ARG A 62 -13.30 7.52 -2.99
N THR A 63 -14.25 7.34 -3.92
CA THR A 63 -15.04 6.11 -4.01
C THR A 63 -14.15 4.92 -4.36
N LEU A 64 -13.23 5.08 -5.30
CA LEU A 64 -12.28 4.03 -5.69
C LEU A 64 -11.34 3.67 -4.54
N ALA A 65 -10.87 4.66 -3.78
CA ALA A 65 -10.06 4.45 -2.58
C ALA A 65 -10.82 3.71 -1.49
N LYS A 66 -12.10 4.04 -1.26
CA LYS A 66 -12.96 3.29 -0.32
C LYS A 66 -13.19 1.85 -0.78
N PHE A 67 -13.51 1.66 -2.05
CA PHE A 67 -13.69 0.33 -2.63
C PHE A 67 -12.42 -0.52 -2.49
N SER A 68 -11.27 0.04 -2.88
CA SER A 68 -9.96 -0.61 -2.75
C SER A 68 -9.60 -0.88 -1.29
N LEU A 69 -9.94 0.01 -0.36
CA LEU A 69 -9.75 -0.20 1.08
C LEU A 69 -10.57 -1.40 1.58
N TRP A 70 -11.87 -1.45 1.27
CA TRP A 70 -12.75 -2.55 1.68
C TRP A 70 -12.29 -3.89 1.08
N LEU A 71 -11.97 -3.90 -0.21
CA LEU A 71 -11.44 -5.07 -0.90
C LEU A 71 -10.10 -5.51 -0.29
N GLY A 72 -9.23 -4.55 0.04
CA GLY A 72 -7.94 -4.80 0.68
C GLY A 72 -8.10 -5.44 2.05
N VAL A 73 -8.99 -4.89 2.90
CA VAL A 73 -9.31 -5.44 4.23
C VAL A 73 -9.88 -6.86 4.11
N PHE A 74 -10.81 -7.08 3.18
CA PHE A 74 -11.38 -8.40 2.92
C PHE A 74 -10.30 -9.43 2.56
N LEU A 75 -9.39 -9.08 1.63
CA LEU A 75 -8.31 -9.96 1.23
C LEU A 75 -7.26 -10.16 2.32
N PHE A 76 -6.99 -9.13 3.12
CA PHE A 76 -6.09 -9.25 4.28
C PHE A 76 -6.64 -10.25 5.31
N ILE A 77 -7.94 -10.19 5.60
CA ILE A 77 -8.60 -11.15 6.50
C ILE A 77 -8.55 -12.57 5.90
N LYS A 78 -8.85 -12.72 4.60
CA LYS A 78 -8.74 -14.01 3.90
C LYS A 78 -7.36 -14.63 4.08
N VAL A 79 -6.30 -13.88 3.82
CA VAL A 79 -4.92 -14.36 3.95
C VAL A 79 -4.55 -14.64 5.40
N ALA A 80 -5.05 -13.83 6.35
CA ALA A 80 -4.84 -14.07 7.77
C ALA A 80 -5.45 -15.40 8.23
N VAL A 81 -6.67 -15.71 7.76
CA VAL A 81 -7.34 -17.00 8.02
C VAL A 81 -6.57 -18.16 7.40
N GLU A 82 -6.13 -18.03 6.15
CA GLU A 82 -5.31 -19.07 5.49
C GLU A 82 -3.99 -19.33 6.23
N GLY A 83 -3.32 -18.27 6.70
CA GLY A 83 -2.11 -18.38 7.51
C GLY A 83 -2.37 -19.06 8.84
N ALA A 84 -3.48 -18.74 9.51
CA ALA A 84 -3.86 -19.38 10.77
C ALA A 84 -4.19 -20.87 10.61
N LEU A 85 -4.85 -21.25 9.50
CA LEU A 85 -5.20 -22.64 9.20
C LEU A 85 -3.99 -23.49 8.79
N LYS A 86 -3.03 -22.92 8.06
CA LYS A 86 -1.84 -23.64 7.58
C LYS A 86 -0.70 -23.76 8.61
N GLY A 87 -0.68 -22.94 9.65
CA GLY A 87 0.32 -23.06 10.71
C GLY A 87 -0.06 -22.25 11.95
N MET A 88 -0.34 -22.94 13.06
CA MET A 88 -0.58 -22.33 14.37
C MET A 88 0.56 -21.36 14.72
N VAL A 89 0.25 -20.06 14.68
CA VAL A 89 1.03 -18.90 15.17
C VAL A 89 2.37 -18.61 14.46
N ALA A 90 3.19 -19.61 14.15
CA ALA A 90 4.51 -19.43 13.54
C ALA A 90 4.45 -18.92 12.09
N GLY A 91 3.51 -19.43 11.29
CA GLY A 91 3.32 -18.99 9.89
C GLY A 91 2.77 -17.56 9.76
N PHE A 92 2.05 -17.08 10.77
CA PHE A 92 1.50 -15.71 10.74
C PHE A 92 2.56 -14.63 10.96
N TRP A 93 3.62 -14.95 11.73
CA TRP A 93 4.74 -14.05 12.00
C TRP A 93 5.93 -14.25 11.05
N SER A 94 5.88 -15.30 10.21
CA SER A 94 6.86 -15.49 9.15
C SER A 94 6.86 -14.26 8.22
N LEU A 95 8.05 -13.74 7.95
CA LEU A 95 8.29 -12.68 6.99
C LEU A 95 9.00 -13.21 5.74
N ASP A 96 9.07 -14.53 5.55
CA ASP A 96 9.69 -15.11 4.36
C ASP A 96 8.86 -14.79 3.10
N MET A 97 9.39 -13.91 2.25
CA MET A 97 8.76 -13.51 1.00
C MET A 97 8.64 -14.65 -0.03
N ARG A 98 9.28 -15.81 0.19
CA ARG A 98 9.04 -17.01 -0.61
C ARG A 98 7.63 -17.54 -0.41
N GLU A 99 7.08 -17.38 0.78
CA GLU A 99 5.72 -17.79 1.08
C GLU A 99 4.72 -16.84 0.41
N ARG A 100 3.80 -17.44 -0.35
CA ARG A 100 2.72 -16.69 -1.02
C ARG A 100 1.88 -15.87 -0.03
N ILE A 101 1.58 -16.45 1.14
CA ILE A 101 0.75 -15.85 2.20
C ILE A 101 1.40 -14.55 2.71
N VAL A 102 2.72 -14.54 2.90
CA VAL A 102 3.47 -13.36 3.36
C VAL A 102 3.43 -12.25 2.32
N ARG A 103 3.64 -12.57 1.03
CA ARG A 103 3.56 -11.58 -0.05
C ARG A 103 2.18 -10.98 -0.18
N GLU A 104 1.14 -11.80 -0.11
CA GLU A 104 -0.27 -11.39 -0.20
C GLU A 104 -0.70 -10.53 1.01
N LYS A 105 -0.29 -10.91 2.22
CA LYS A 105 -0.51 -10.15 3.46
C LYS A 105 0.16 -8.78 3.39
N LEU A 106 1.42 -8.73 2.97
CA LEU A 106 2.17 -7.47 2.84
C LEU A 106 1.60 -6.61 1.71
N GLY A 107 1.23 -7.21 0.58
CA GLY A 107 0.64 -6.50 -0.56
C GLY A 107 -0.70 -5.86 -0.22
N SER A 108 -1.64 -6.63 0.33
CA SER A 108 -2.94 -6.11 0.79
C SER A 108 -2.78 -5.06 1.90
N GLY A 109 -1.90 -5.30 2.88
CA GLY A 109 -1.59 -4.34 3.94
C GLY A 109 -1.08 -2.99 3.41
N LEU A 110 -0.21 -3.01 2.40
CA LEU A 110 0.29 -1.79 1.75
C LEU A 110 -0.82 -1.04 1.00
N VAL A 111 -1.72 -1.74 0.32
CA VAL A 111 -2.88 -1.11 -0.34
C VAL A 111 -3.79 -0.46 0.71
N ILE A 112 -4.13 -1.17 1.79
CA ILE A 112 -4.93 -0.64 2.91
C ILE A 112 -4.29 0.64 3.46
N GLY A 113 -3.01 0.58 3.83
CA GLY A 113 -2.29 1.72 4.40
C GLY A 113 -2.26 2.92 3.46
N SER A 114 -1.97 2.69 2.18
CA SER A 114 -1.96 3.73 1.16
C SER A 114 -3.34 4.37 0.96
N MET A 115 -4.40 3.56 0.82
CA MET A 115 -5.76 4.06 0.64
C MET A 115 -6.25 4.82 1.88
N PHE A 116 -5.91 4.34 3.08
CA PHE A 116 -6.25 5.00 4.33
C PHE A 116 -5.64 6.40 4.42
N LEU A 117 -4.36 6.55 4.04
CA LEU A 117 -3.70 7.86 3.98
C LEU A 117 -4.34 8.80 2.94
N HIS A 118 -4.70 8.29 1.76
CA HIS A 118 -5.41 9.07 0.75
C HIS A 118 -6.80 9.52 1.22
N LEU A 119 -7.51 8.70 1.99
CA LEU A 119 -8.83 9.03 2.54
C LEU A 119 -8.77 10.02 3.71
N GLN A 120 -7.66 10.04 4.46
CA GLN A 120 -7.41 11.00 5.53
C GLN A 120 -6.95 12.37 5.05
N LYS A 121 -6.36 12.44 3.85
CA LYS A 121 -5.97 13.71 3.22
C LYS A 121 -7.22 14.56 2.95
N LYS A 122 -7.47 15.56 3.80
CA LYS A 122 -8.57 16.50 3.64
C LYS A 122 -8.28 17.48 2.49
N PRO A 123 -9.30 17.87 1.70
CA PRO A 123 -9.18 19.03 0.83
C PRO A 123 -9.05 20.30 1.70
N SER A 124 -8.16 21.22 1.34
CA SER A 124 -7.72 22.40 2.11
C SER A 124 -8.80 23.40 2.56
N SER A 125 -10.09 23.10 2.43
CA SER A 125 -11.19 24.04 2.63
C SER A 125 -12.06 23.77 3.88
N ARG A 126 -11.83 22.71 4.66
CA ARG A 126 -12.74 22.36 5.76
C ARG A 126 -12.07 22.52 7.13
N HIS A 127 -12.34 23.66 7.76
CA HIS A 127 -12.01 23.98 9.15
C HIS A 127 -12.50 22.86 10.08
N GLN A 128 -11.59 22.22 10.83
CA GLN A 128 -11.88 21.21 11.84
C GLN A 128 -10.89 21.35 13.01
N PRO A 129 -11.20 20.84 14.22
CA PRO A 129 -10.62 21.32 15.47
C PRO A 129 -9.13 21.02 15.63
N ASN A 130 -8.41 22.00 16.20
CA ASN A 130 -6.94 22.14 16.32
C ASN A 130 -6.15 20.94 16.86
N GLY A 131 -6.77 19.98 17.56
CA GLY A 131 -6.06 18.87 18.21
C GLY A 131 -5.82 17.63 17.32
N GLN A 132 -6.75 17.31 16.42
CA GLN A 132 -6.61 16.16 15.50
C GLN A 132 -5.85 16.53 14.22
N GLU A 133 -5.75 17.81 13.90
CA GLU A 133 -5.08 18.30 12.70
C GLU A 133 -3.58 17.97 12.72
N THR A 134 -2.92 18.09 13.88
CA THR A 134 -1.47 17.87 13.99
C THR A 134 -1.08 16.41 13.80
N GLU A 135 -1.84 15.48 14.39
CA GLU A 135 -1.60 14.04 14.29
C GLU A 135 -1.89 13.52 12.87
N VAL A 136 -3.04 13.89 12.29
CA VAL A 136 -3.40 13.50 10.91
C VAL A 136 -2.44 14.12 9.89
N ALA A 137 -2.00 15.37 10.10
CA ALA A 137 -1.01 16.01 9.24
C ALA A 137 0.35 15.33 9.33
N LYS A 138 0.82 14.96 10.53
CA LYS A 138 2.05 14.17 10.70
C LYS A 138 1.92 12.80 10.03
N LEU A 139 0.83 12.08 10.27
CA LEU A 139 0.58 10.76 9.69
C LEU A 139 0.53 10.81 8.17
N THR A 140 -0.12 11.82 7.58
CA THR A 140 -0.16 12.00 6.13
C THR A 140 1.21 12.39 5.58
N LYS A 141 1.95 13.25 6.29
CA LYS A 141 3.27 13.75 5.88
C LYS A 141 4.33 12.65 5.84
N TYR A 142 4.35 11.76 6.83
CA TYR A 142 5.37 10.71 6.94
C TYR A 142 4.88 9.34 6.49
N GLY A 143 3.57 9.07 6.56
CA GLY A 143 3.01 7.73 6.32
C GLY A 143 3.25 7.20 4.91
N MET A 144 3.01 7.99 3.86
CA MET A 144 3.19 7.52 2.49
C MET A 144 4.68 7.26 2.15
N PRO A 145 5.61 8.18 2.50
CA PRO A 145 7.04 7.88 2.41
C PRO A 145 7.46 6.65 3.21
N THR A 146 6.98 6.49 4.44
CA THR A 146 7.30 5.32 5.27
C THR A 146 6.84 4.02 4.62
N LEU A 147 5.62 3.97 4.06
CA LEU A 147 5.13 2.78 3.35
C LEU A 147 6.01 2.43 2.13
N ALA A 148 6.39 3.44 1.34
CA ALA A 148 7.27 3.24 0.19
C ALA A 148 8.65 2.72 0.64
N VAL A 149 9.28 3.37 1.64
CA VAL A 149 10.59 2.96 2.16
C VAL A 149 10.55 1.54 2.73
N ILE A 150 9.51 1.19 3.50
CA ILE A 150 9.36 -0.17 4.03
C ILE A 150 9.30 -1.18 2.90
N ARG A 151 8.48 -0.95 1.86
CA ARG A 151 8.32 -1.92 0.78
C ARG A 151 9.58 -2.05 -0.08
N TYR A 152 10.16 -0.95 -0.52
CA TYR A 152 11.39 -1.00 -1.31
C TYR A 152 12.57 -1.52 -0.50
N GLY A 153 12.70 -1.09 0.77
CA GLY A 153 13.73 -1.54 1.68
C GLY A 153 13.65 -3.04 1.94
N LEU A 154 12.44 -3.58 2.16
CA LEU A 154 12.25 -5.02 2.33
C LEU A 154 12.62 -5.79 1.05
N SER A 155 12.25 -5.30 -0.13
CA SER A 155 12.64 -5.92 -1.41
C SER A 155 14.17 -5.93 -1.61
N ILE A 156 14.85 -4.82 -1.28
CA ILE A 156 16.31 -4.72 -1.39
C ILE A 156 17.00 -5.63 -0.37
N LEU A 157 16.53 -5.65 0.88
CA LEU A 157 17.07 -6.50 1.94
C LEU A 157 16.99 -7.98 1.54
N PHE A 158 15.83 -8.42 1.04
CA PHE A 158 15.67 -9.78 0.54
C PHE A 158 16.59 -10.08 -0.62
N TYR A 159 16.69 -9.18 -1.61
CA TYR A 159 17.60 -9.36 -2.74
C TYR A 159 19.05 -9.52 -2.29
N LEU A 160 19.54 -8.66 -1.39
CA LEU A 160 20.93 -8.69 -0.90
C LEU A 160 21.23 -9.89 -0.01
N CYS A 161 20.32 -10.25 0.89
CA CYS A 161 20.48 -11.43 1.74
C CYS A 161 20.42 -12.72 0.92
N HIS A 162 19.56 -12.77 -0.10
CA HIS A 162 19.37 -13.96 -0.91
C HIS A 162 20.45 -14.15 -1.99
N GLN A 163 21.05 -13.06 -2.49
CA GLN A 163 22.21 -13.15 -3.39
C GLN A 163 23.39 -13.90 -2.74
N LYS A 164 23.49 -13.91 -1.40
CA LYS A 164 24.50 -14.68 -0.67
C LYS A 164 24.22 -16.18 -0.61
N GLU A 165 22.95 -16.61 -0.76
CA GLU A 165 22.56 -18.02 -0.80
C GLU A 165 22.59 -18.59 -2.22
N MET A 166 22.37 -17.75 -3.23
CA MET A 166 22.50 -18.13 -4.65
C MET A 166 23.97 -18.12 -5.08
N LYS A 167 24.76 -19.08 -4.56
CA LYS A 167 26.05 -19.44 -5.16
C LYS A 167 25.76 -20.09 -6.52
N PHE A 168 26.26 -19.48 -7.59
CA PHE A 168 26.46 -20.14 -8.88
C PHE A 168 27.55 -21.19 -8.76
#